data_AF-A0A699XK50-F1
#
_entry.id   AF-A0A699XK50-F1
#
_cell.length_a   1.000
_cell.length_b   1.000
_cell.length_c   1.000
_cell.angle_alpha   90.00
_cell.angle_beta   90.00
_cell.angle_gamma   90.00
#
_symmetry.space_group_name_H-M   'P 1'
#
loop_
_entity.id
_entity.type
_entity.pdbx_description
1 polymer ?
#
loop_
_entity_poly.entity_id
_entity_poly.type
_entity_poly.pdbx_seq_one_letter_code
_entity_poly.pdbx_strand_id
1 'polypeptide(L)'
;MILGYRAGRIGLAYGKQAKFEQHMREAIGRLANDLGEVVEVNIVDRWQQLILMTATGKDHSYLRATAGSLFPIPQTASGLLLMEDVSK
;
A
#
# COMPACT_ATOMS: atom_id res chain seq x y z
N MET A 1 -14.58 -25.52 -7.32
CA MET A 1 -15.15 -24.15 -7.27
C MET A 1 -13.98 -23.18 -7.13
N ILE A 2 -13.62 -22.48 -8.21
CA ILE A 2 -12.30 -21.90 -8.43
C ILE A 2 -12.20 -20.55 -7.70
N LEU A 3 -11.27 -20.44 -6.75
CA LEU A 3 -10.96 -19.23 -5.96
C LEU A 3 -10.90 -17.97 -6.84
N GLY A 4 -10.36 -18.10 -8.05
CA GLY A 4 -10.24 -17.03 -9.04
C GLY A 4 -11.56 -16.37 -9.47
N TYR A 5 -12.68 -17.09 -9.55
CA TYR A 5 -13.96 -16.48 -9.97
C TYR A 5 -14.54 -15.56 -8.87
N ARG A 6 -14.45 -15.98 -7.61
CA ARG A 6 -14.91 -15.17 -6.47
C ARG A 6 -13.97 -14.00 -6.21
N ALA A 7 -12.65 -14.24 -6.23
CA ALA A 7 -11.64 -13.19 -6.10
C ALA A 7 -11.77 -12.15 -7.23
N GLY A 8 -11.98 -12.60 -8.47
CA GLY A 8 -12.18 -11.72 -9.63
C GLY A 8 -13.43 -10.86 -9.52
N ARG A 9 -14.54 -11.38 -8.99
CA ARG A 9 -15.76 -10.59 -8.75
C ARG A 9 -15.60 -9.56 -7.64
N ILE A 10 -14.88 -9.90 -6.57
CA ILE A 10 -14.55 -8.95 -5.49
C ILE A 10 -13.62 -7.85 -6.02
N GLY A 11 -12.59 -8.23 -6.79
CA GLY A 11 -11.69 -7.29 -7.47
C GLY A 11 -12.43 -6.39 -8.47
N LEU A 12 -13.40 -6.90 -9.22
CA LEU A 12 -14.21 -6.11 -10.15
C LEU A 12 -15.16 -5.14 -9.41
N ALA A 13 -15.75 -5.56 -8.29
CA ALA A 13 -16.60 -4.71 -7.46
C ALA A 13 -15.79 -3.59 -6.79
N TYR A 14 -14.59 -3.91 -6.29
CA TYR A 14 -13.61 -2.94 -5.80
C TYR A 14 -13.15 -1.99 -6.92
N GLY A 15 -12.88 -2.54 -8.11
CA GLY A 15 -12.58 -1.82 -9.35
C GLY A 15 -13.57 -0.73 -9.72
N LYS A 16 -14.86 -0.91 -9.42
CA LYS A 16 -15.90 0.10 -9.67
C LYS A 16 -15.81 1.32 -8.75
N GLN A 17 -15.12 1.21 -7.61
CA GLN A 17 -14.75 2.33 -6.74
C GLN A 17 -13.28 2.78 -6.92
N ALA A 18 -12.55 2.18 -7.87
CA ALA A 18 -11.08 2.28 -7.99
C ALA A 18 -10.51 3.58 -8.55
N LYS A 19 -11.29 4.67 -8.60
CA LYS A 19 -10.72 5.99 -8.87
C LYS A 19 -9.61 6.31 -7.86
N PHE A 20 -9.81 5.93 -6.60
CA PHE A 20 -8.81 6.08 -5.56
C PHE A 20 -7.51 5.32 -5.89
N GLU A 21 -7.60 4.03 -6.23
CA GLU A 21 -6.41 3.24 -6.54
C GLU A 21 -5.66 3.76 -7.76
N GLN A 22 -6.38 4.13 -8.82
CA GLN A 22 -5.75 4.70 -10.00
C GLN A 22 -5.02 6.01 -9.68
N HIS A 23 -5.70 6.96 -9.03
CA HIS A 23 -5.09 8.24 -8.66
C HIS A 23 -3.92 8.07 -7.71
N MET A 24 -4.02 7.16 -6.73
CA MET A 24 -2.93 6.86 -5.81
C MET A 24 -1.74 6.25 -6.54
N ARG A 25 -1.97 5.29 -7.43
CA ARG A 25 -0.90 4.64 -8.21
C ARG A 25 -0.15 5.65 -9.09
N GLU A 26 -0.87 6.57 -9.73
CA GLU A 26 -0.28 7.66 -10.50
C GLU A 26 0.54 8.61 -9.60
N ALA A 27 -0.01 8.99 -8.44
CA ALA A 27 0.66 9.90 -7.50
C ALA A 27 1.94 9.29 -6.92
N ILE A 28 1.89 8.07 -6.39
CA ILE A 28 3.07 7.40 -5.82
C ILE A 28 4.11 7.06 -6.89
N GLY A 29 3.67 6.75 -8.10
CA GLY A 29 4.57 6.49 -9.23
C GLY A 29 5.35 7.74 -9.64
N ARG A 30 4.70 8.90 -9.68
CA ARG A 30 5.38 10.18 -9.92
C ARG A 30 6.34 10.50 -8.78
N LEU A 31 5.88 10.42 -7.54
CA LEU A 31 6.68 10.72 -6.36
C LEU A 31 7.93 9.84 -6.24
N ALA A 32 7.80 8.53 -6.49
CA ALA A 32 8.92 7.60 -6.47
C ALA A 32 9.95 7.90 -7.58
N ASN A 33 9.49 8.32 -8.76
CA ASN A 33 10.39 8.73 -9.84
C ASN A 33 11.09 10.05 -9.53
N ASP A 34 10.38 11.01 -8.94
CA ASP A 34 10.92 12.33 -8.62
C ASP A 34 11.94 12.26 -7.47
N LEU A 35 11.71 11.40 -6.48
CA LEU A 35 12.59 11.23 -5.32
C LEU A 35 13.72 10.20 -5.55
N GLY A 36 13.56 9.27 -6.49
CA GLY A 36 14.47 8.13 -6.66
C GLY A 36 14.32 7.05 -5.57
N GLU A 37 13.34 7.20 -4.68
CA GLU A 37 13.14 6.38 -3.49
C GLU A 37 11.94 5.42 -3.61
N VAL A 38 11.81 4.51 -2.65
CA VAL A 38 10.61 3.68 -2.48
C VAL A 38 9.51 4.51 -1.80
N VAL A 39 8.33 4.51 -2.38
CA VAL A 39 7.14 5.18 -1.84
C VAL A 39 6.05 4.14 -1.61
N GLU A 40 5.48 4.15 -0.40
CA GLU A 40 4.47 3.19 0.04
C GLU A 40 3.20 3.90 0.51
N VAL A 41 2.06 3.25 0.29
CA VAL A 41 0.77 3.62 0.86
C VAL A 41 0.40 2.57 1.87
N ASN A 42 0.33 2.98 3.13
CA ASN A 42 0.17 2.07 4.26
C ASN A 42 -1.12 2.36 5.00
N ILE A 43 -1.79 1.31 5.49
CA ILE A 43 -2.98 1.41 6.33
C ILE A 43 -2.82 0.56 7.58
N VAL A 44 -3.61 0.86 8.61
CA VAL A 44 -3.71 0.01 9.81
C VAL A 44 -4.73 -1.09 9.58
N ASP A 45 -4.32 -2.34 9.78
CA ASP A 45 -5.19 -3.51 9.85
C ASP A 45 -4.88 -4.31 11.11
N ARG A 46 -5.83 -4.38 12.05
CA ARG A 46 -5.75 -5.20 13.29
C ARG A 46 -4.39 -5.14 14.01
N TRP A 47 -3.89 -3.93 14.26
CA TRP A 47 -2.58 -3.64 14.91
C TRP A 47 -1.33 -3.96 14.08
N GLN A 48 -1.50 -4.13 12.77
CA GLN A 48 -0.42 -4.29 11.81
C GLN A 48 -0.51 -3.19 10.76
N GLN A 49 0.65 -2.81 10.23
CA GLN A 49 0.74 -2.00 9.04
C GLN A 49 0.60 -2.90 7.82
N LEU A 50 -0.42 -2.65 7.01
CA LEU A 50 -0.60 -3.26 5.69
C LEU A 50 -0.10 -2.30 4.62
N ILE A 51 0.80 -2.77 3.76
CA ILE A 51 1.19 -2.04 2.55
C ILE A 51 0.13 -2.26 1.49
N LEU A 52 -0.63 -1.22 1.18
CA LEU A 52 -1.68 -1.26 0.17
C LEU A 52 -1.07 -1.15 -1.24
N MET A 53 -0.10 -0.25 -1.43
CA MET A 53 0.55 0.00 -2.72
C MET A 53 2.01 0.39 -2.50
N THR A 54 2.87 0.05 -3.45
CA THR A 54 4.28 0.45 -3.46
C THR A 54 4.69 0.88 -4.87
N ALA A 55 5.50 1.93 -4.94
CA ALA A 55 6.20 2.36 -6.15
C ALA A 55 7.69 2.54 -5.82
N THR A 56 8.55 2.29 -6.79
CA THR A 56 10.00 2.22 -6.59
C THR A 56 10.68 3.07 -7.64
N GLY A 57 11.48 4.03 -7.17
CA GLY A 57 12.39 4.79 -8.02
C GLY A 57 13.51 3.93 -8.59
N LYS A 58 14.31 4.51 -9.50
CA LYS A 58 15.35 3.78 -10.24
C LYS A 58 16.53 3.32 -9.38
N ASP A 59 16.74 3.94 -8.21
CA ASP A 59 17.99 3.82 -7.46
C ASP A 59 17.95 2.78 -6.33
N HIS A 60 16.77 2.27 -5.95
CA HIS A 60 16.62 1.38 -4.78
C HIS A 60 15.82 0.10 -5.08
N SER A 61 16.51 -1.00 -5.38
CA SER A 61 15.91 -2.29 -5.77
C SER A 61 15.83 -3.33 -4.63
N TYR A 62 16.63 -3.19 -3.56
CA TYR A 62 16.98 -4.33 -2.70
C TYR A 62 16.16 -4.46 -1.40
N LEU A 63 15.43 -3.44 -0.97
CA LEU A 63 14.53 -3.49 0.19
C LEU A 63 13.11 -3.13 -0.25
N ARG A 64 12.45 -4.07 -0.93
CA ARG A 64 11.12 -3.85 -1.48
C ARG A 64 10.10 -4.67 -0.70
N ALA A 65 9.38 -4.01 0.19
CA ALA A 65 8.16 -4.60 0.71
C ALA A 65 7.09 -4.55 -0.40
N THR A 66 6.35 -5.64 -0.58
CA THR A 66 5.37 -5.77 -1.67
C THR A 66 3.98 -5.35 -1.20
N ALA A 67 3.13 -4.90 -2.11
CA ALA A 67 1.72 -4.71 -1.79
C ALA A 67 1.13 -6.02 -1.21
N GLY A 68 0.40 -5.90 -0.11
CA GLY A 68 -0.11 -7.03 0.67
C GLY A 68 0.78 -7.47 1.84
N SER A 69 2.00 -6.93 1.98
CA SER A 69 2.87 -7.24 3.12
C SER A 69 2.36 -6.60 4.41
N LEU A 70 2.49 -7.34 5.51
CA LEU A 70 2.10 -6.93 6.85
C LEU A 70 3.33 -6.78 7.75
N PHE A 71 3.40 -5.66 8.47
CA PHE A 71 4.48 -5.38 9.41
C PHE A 71 3.92 -5.02 10.79
N PRO A 72 4.59 -5.39 11.88
CA PRO A 72 4.23 -4.89 13.21
C PRO A 72 4.34 -3.36 13.26
N ILE A 73 3.27 -2.70 13.69
CA ILE A 73 3.20 -1.23 13.77
C ILE A 73 4.39 -0.56 14.47
N PRO A 74 4.87 -1.00 15.66
CA PRO A 74 5.93 -0.29 16.37
C PRO A 74 7.30 -0.38 15.67
N GLN A 75 7.42 -1.17 14.60
CA GLN A 75 8.67 -1.38 13.87
C GLN A 75 8.77 -0.53 12.59
N THR A 76 7.74 0.25 12.27
CA THR A 76 7.67 1.04 11.02
C THR A 76 7.37 2.51 11.32
N ALA A 77 8.07 3.42 10.65
CA ALA A 77 7.85 4.86 10.83
C ALA A 77 6.41 5.27 10.46
N SER A 78 5.87 4.71 9.37
CA SER A 78 4.48 4.93 8.96
C SER A 78 3.48 4.34 9.96
N GLY A 79 3.78 3.19 10.57
CA GLY A 79 2.94 2.59 11.61
C GLY A 79 2.85 3.47 12.84
N LEU A 80 3.96 4.06 13.29
CA LEU A 80 3.96 5.00 14.42
C LEU A 80 3.10 6.23 14.13
N LEU A 81 3.22 6.83 12.93
CA LEU A 81 2.39 7.96 12.51
C LEU A 81 0.90 7.58 12.49
N LEU A 82 0.57 6.43 11.91
CA LEU A 82 -0.82 5.97 11.82
C LEU A 82 -1.47 5.73 13.19
N MET A 83 -0.67 5.48 14.23
CA MET A 83 -1.16 5.30 15.60
C MET A 83 -1.45 6.62 16.33
N GLU A 84 -0.89 7.75 15.90
CA GLU A 84 -1.14 9.05 16.54
C GLU A 84 -2.63 9.41 16.50
N ASP A 85 -3.31 9.04 15.41
CA ASP A 85 -4.74 9.31 15.20
C ASP A 85 -5.68 8.26 15.83
N VAL A 86 -5.18 7.11 16.30
CA VAL A 86 -5.99 6.06 16.95
C VAL A 86 -6.36 6.44 18.40
N SER A 87 -5.64 7.40 18.99
CA SER A 87 -5.81 7.82 20.39
C SER A 87 -6.69 9.06 20.62
N LYS A 88 -7.25 9.65 19.55
CA LYS A 88 -8.17 10.80 19.62
C LYS A 88 -9.62 10.38 19.38
#